data_AF-A0A366M9M6-F1
#
_entry.id   AF-A0A366M9M6-F1
#
_cell.length_a   1.000
_cell.length_b   1.000
_cell.length_c   1.000
_cell.angle_alpha   90.00
_cell.angle_beta   90.00
_cell.angle_gamma   90.00
#
_symmetry.space_group_name_H-M   'P 1'
#
loop_
_entity.id
_entity.type
_entity.pdbx_description
1 polymer ?
#
loop_
_entity_poly.entity_id
_entity_poly.type
_entity_poly.pdbx_seq_one_letter_code
_entity_poly.pdbx_strand_id
1 'polypeptide(L)'
;MHVRGDSNTITSNVISKPIKYGIYLRGNKNTSYNNKIAGKTKKVAIGIYSYKGSKHNTIKYNAVANFKHGICIKFDSKTNKISKNKIINNRFGLSTNYKFKNSTNIIKGNIMNIRYL
;
A
#
# COMPACT_ATOMS: atom_id res chain seq x y z
N MET A 1 -4.77 -9.79 4.75
CA MET A 1 -3.58 -10.66 4.66
C MET A 1 -2.43 -10.03 5.43
N HIS A 2 -1.87 -10.74 6.41
CA HIS A 2 -0.68 -10.29 7.14
C HIS A 2 0.54 -11.06 6.67
N VAL A 3 1.54 -10.35 6.15
CA VAL A 3 2.78 -10.94 5.67
C VAL A 3 3.90 -10.47 6.58
N ARG A 4 4.54 -11.44 7.24
CA ARG A 4 5.67 -11.24 8.15
C ARG A 4 6.89 -11.91 7.56
N GLY A 5 8.04 -11.26 7.70
CA GLY A 5 9.31 -11.75 7.17
C GLY A 5 9.71 -11.07 5.87
N ASP A 6 10.86 -11.50 5.35
CA ASP A 6 11.55 -10.84 4.25
C ASP A 6 11.41 -11.65 2.96
N SER A 7 11.56 -10.98 1.80
CA SER A 7 11.62 -11.63 0.48
C SER A 7 10.38 -12.43 0.08
N ASN A 8 9.20 -12.12 0.62
CA ASN A 8 7.95 -12.76 0.22
C ASN A 8 7.45 -12.22 -1.14
N THR A 9 6.76 -13.08 -1.88
CA THR A 9 6.03 -12.71 -3.10
C THR A 9 4.53 -12.85 -2.86
N ILE A 10 3.79 -11.76 -3.08
CA ILE A 10 2.34 -11.69 -2.91
C ILE A 10 1.72 -11.29 -4.23
N THR A 11 1.12 -12.23 -4.95
CA THR A 11 0.60 -11.95 -6.28
C THR A 11 -0.75 -12.58 -6.56
N SER A 12 -1.52 -11.92 -7.43
CA SER A 12 -2.77 -12.43 -7.99
C SER A 12 -3.84 -12.78 -6.95
N ASN A 13 -3.79 -12.14 -5.78
CA ASN A 13 -4.81 -12.33 -4.75
C ASN A 13 -6.00 -11.40 -4.95
N VAL A 14 -7.18 -11.87 -4.54
CA VAL A 14 -8.40 -11.07 -4.40
C VAL A 14 -8.73 -10.92 -2.92
N ILE A 15 -8.64 -9.70 -2.39
CA ILE A 15 -8.88 -9.38 -0.99
C ILE A 15 -10.07 -8.43 -0.91
N SER A 16 -11.18 -8.90 -0.35
CA SER A 16 -12.42 -8.14 -0.25
C SER A 16 -12.82 -7.88 1.21
N LYS A 17 -13.32 -6.66 1.46
CA LYS A 17 -13.87 -6.22 2.75
C LYS A 17 -12.98 -6.49 3.98
N PRO A 18 -11.64 -6.29 3.92
CA PRO A 18 -10.80 -6.46 5.09
C PRO A 18 -11.18 -5.44 6.17
N ILE A 19 -11.12 -5.86 7.44
CA ILE A 19 -11.52 -5.02 8.58
C ILE A 19 -10.55 -3.83 8.75
N LYS A 20 -9.24 -4.08 8.64
CA LYS A 20 -8.20 -3.09 8.96
C LYS A 20 -7.18 -2.90 7.83
N TYR A 21 -6.64 -3.99 7.31
CA TYR A 21 -5.61 -3.98 6.26
C TYR A 21 -5.96 -4.97 5.15
N GLY A 22 -5.89 -4.55 3.89
CA GLY A 22 -5.89 -5.50 2.77
C GLY A 22 -4.62 -6.35 2.80
N ILE A 23 -3.48 -5.73 2.52
CA ILE A 23 -2.15 -6.32 2.68
C ILE A 23 -1.39 -5.52 3.74
N TYR A 24 -0.89 -6.22 4.75
CA TYR A 24 0.00 -5.68 5.77
C TYR A 24 1.39 -6.29 5.57
N LEU A 25 2.37 -5.45 5.20
CA LEU A 25 3.76 -5.83 4.98
C LEU A 25 4.58 -5.46 6.22
N ARG A 26 5.13 -6.49 6.90
CA ARG A 26 6.10 -6.33 7.99
C ARG A 26 7.35 -7.15 7.68
N GLY A 27 8.35 -6.46 7.14
CA GLY A 27 9.62 -7.03 6.71
C GLY A 27 10.16 -6.32 5.48
N ASN A 28 11.28 -6.81 4.96
CA ASN A 28 12.03 -6.19 3.89
C ASN A 28 11.95 -6.99 2.59
N LYS A 29 12.27 -6.34 1.46
CA LYS A 29 12.41 -7.00 0.15
C LYS A 29 11.17 -7.78 -0.33
N ASN A 30 9.99 -7.53 0.25
CA ASN A 30 8.76 -8.17 -0.18
C ASN A 30 8.27 -7.54 -1.48
N THR A 31 7.69 -8.36 -2.36
CA THR A 31 7.11 -7.92 -3.62
C THR A 31 5.62 -8.21 -3.65
N SER A 32 4.79 -7.18 -3.81
CA SER A 32 3.35 -7.30 -3.98
C SER A 32 2.94 -6.79 -5.36
N TYR A 33 2.33 -7.65 -6.18
CA TYR A 33 1.86 -7.27 -7.52
C TYR A 33 0.63 -8.00 -8.04
N ASN A 34 -0.13 -7.35 -8.92
CA ASN A 34 -1.34 -7.91 -9.53
C ASN A 34 -2.44 -8.32 -8.52
N ASN A 35 -2.45 -7.75 -7.31
CA ASN A 35 -3.50 -8.02 -6.34
C ASN A 35 -4.68 -7.07 -6.55
N LYS A 36 -5.91 -7.58 -6.38
CA LYS A 36 -7.16 -6.80 -6.35
C LYS A 36 -7.62 -6.67 -4.90
N ILE A 37 -7.64 -5.44 -4.38
CA ILE A 37 -7.88 -5.16 -2.97
C ILE A 37 -9.01 -4.13 -2.85
N ALA A 38 -10.14 -4.53 -2.29
CA ALA A 38 -11.32 -3.68 -2.15
C ALA A 38 -11.79 -3.62 -0.69
N GLY A 39 -11.80 -2.41 -0.13
CA GLY A 39 -12.32 -2.13 1.21
C GLY A 39 -13.84 -2.09 1.28
N LYS A 40 -14.37 -2.15 2.51
CA LYS A 40 -15.82 -1.96 2.79
C LYS A 40 -16.16 -0.50 3.06
N THR A 41 -15.22 0.27 3.63
CA THR A 41 -15.47 1.63 4.13
C THR A 41 -14.23 2.50 4.04
N LYS A 42 -14.44 3.79 3.73
CA LYS A 42 -13.40 4.83 3.64
C LYS A 42 -13.07 5.48 4.99
N LYS A 43 -13.57 4.96 6.11
CA LYS A 43 -13.42 5.57 7.44
C LYS A 43 -12.11 5.21 8.16
N VAL A 44 -11.71 3.93 8.14
CA VAL A 44 -10.62 3.42 9.02
C VAL A 44 -9.61 2.50 8.35
N ALA A 45 -10.01 1.76 7.31
CA ALA A 45 -9.18 0.69 6.74
C ALA A 45 -8.11 1.22 5.76
N ILE A 46 -7.05 0.44 5.57
CA ILE A 46 -5.95 0.72 4.65
C ILE A 46 -5.82 -0.44 3.64
N GLY A 47 -5.64 -0.11 2.37
CA GLY A 47 -5.50 -1.13 1.32
C GLY A 47 -4.19 -1.90 1.42
N ILE A 48 -3.06 -1.23 1.19
CA ILE A 48 -1.72 -1.78 1.40
C ILE A 48 -0.99 -0.94 2.45
N TYR A 49 -0.47 -1.59 3.47
CA TYR A 49 0.21 -0.95 4.59
C TYR A 49 1.63 -1.50 4.73
N SER A 50 2.64 -0.63 4.63
CA SER A 50 4.03 -0.95 4.99
C SER A 50 4.29 -0.54 6.44
N TYR A 51 4.67 -1.51 7.27
CA TYR A 51 4.96 -1.30 8.69
C TYR A 51 6.22 -0.45 8.89
N LYS A 52 6.34 0.17 10.07
CA LYS A 52 7.50 0.98 10.47
C LYS A 52 8.80 0.19 10.22
N GLY A 53 9.77 0.86 9.61
CA GLY A 53 11.10 0.28 9.37
C GLY A 53 11.17 -0.78 8.27
N SER A 54 10.07 -1.05 7.55
CA SER A 54 10.07 -2.00 6.44
C SER A 54 10.69 -1.38 5.19
N LYS A 55 11.75 -1.99 4.66
CA LYS A 55 12.60 -1.40 3.62
C LYS A 55 12.66 -2.26 2.35
N HIS A 56 13.02 -1.64 1.24
CA HIS A 56 13.25 -2.34 -0.04
C HIS A 56 12.05 -3.14 -0.58
N ASN A 57 10.83 -2.85 -0.13
CA ASN A 57 9.64 -3.54 -0.64
C ASN A 57 9.22 -2.94 -1.99
N THR A 58 8.69 -3.79 -2.86
CA THR A 58 8.15 -3.40 -4.17
C THR A 58 6.65 -3.61 -4.18
N ILE A 59 5.89 -2.53 -4.37
CA ILE A 59 4.43 -2.54 -4.50
C ILE A 59 4.10 -2.05 -5.91
N LYS A 60 3.72 -2.96 -6.81
CA LYS A 60 3.49 -2.63 -8.22
C LYS A 60 2.24 -3.27 -8.81
N TYR A 61 1.57 -2.62 -9.76
CA TYR A 61 0.44 -3.23 -10.49
C TYR A 61 -0.72 -3.75 -9.62
N ASN A 62 -0.90 -3.22 -8.40
CA ASN A 62 -2.06 -3.57 -7.58
C ASN A 62 -3.23 -2.64 -7.89
N ALA A 63 -4.45 -3.17 -7.81
CA ALA A 63 -5.69 -2.41 -7.86
C ALA A 63 -6.25 -2.27 -6.44
N VAL A 64 -6.32 -1.03 -5.94
CA VAL A 64 -6.68 -0.74 -4.54
C VAL A 64 -7.82 0.28 -4.48
N ALA A 65 -8.94 -0.09 -3.87
CA ALA A 65 -10.13 0.77 -3.82
C ALA A 65 -10.91 0.70 -2.50
N ASN A 66 -11.69 1.76 -2.22
CA ASN A 66 -12.66 1.84 -1.14
C ASN A 66 -12.07 1.77 0.30
N PHE A 67 -10.90 2.38 0.49
CA PHE A 67 -10.22 2.52 1.79
C PHE A 67 -10.15 3.96 2.29
N LYS A 68 -9.80 4.15 3.57
CA LYS A 68 -9.37 5.46 4.08
C LYS A 68 -8.08 5.86 3.39
N HIS A 69 -7.07 4.98 3.41
CA HIS A 69 -5.83 5.15 2.65
C HIS A 69 -5.68 3.99 1.68
N GLY A 70 -5.46 4.25 0.39
CA GLY A 70 -5.18 3.21 -0.57
C GLY A 70 -3.87 2.51 -0.23
N ILE A 71 -2.75 3.26 -0.28
CA ILE A 71 -1.43 2.77 0.16
C ILE A 71 -0.90 3.68 1.26
N CYS A 72 -0.42 3.10 2.35
CA CYS A 72 0.19 3.83 3.45
C CYS A 72 1.61 3.29 3.73
N ILE A 73 2.60 4.18 3.67
CA ILE A 73 3.99 3.88 3.99
C ILE A 73 4.34 4.56 5.32
N LYS A 74 4.63 3.76 6.35
CA LYS A 74 4.95 4.29 7.68
C LYS A 74 6.37 4.85 7.76
N PHE A 75 6.58 5.66 8.80
CA PHE A 75 7.87 6.27 9.11
C PHE A 75 9.00 5.24 9.18
N ASP A 76 10.19 5.69 8.79
CA ASP A 76 11.43 4.90 8.68
C ASP A 76 11.39 3.73 7.66
N SER A 77 10.29 3.58 6.90
CA SER A 77 10.26 2.70 5.73
C SER A 77 10.98 3.40 4.58
N LYS A 78 12.16 2.90 4.19
CA LYS A 78 13.04 3.52 3.18
C LYS A 78 13.27 2.59 1.97
N THR A 79 13.65 3.17 0.84
CA THR A 79 14.01 2.44 -0.39
C THR A 79 12.90 1.54 -0.95
N ASN A 80 11.65 1.80 -0.63
CA ASN A 80 10.51 1.08 -1.20
C ASN A 80 10.18 1.64 -2.58
N LYS A 81 9.74 0.78 -3.49
CA LYS A 81 9.33 1.14 -4.85
C LYS A 81 7.82 0.95 -4.98
N ILE A 82 7.08 2.04 -5.13
CA ILE A 82 5.63 2.02 -5.35
C ILE A 82 5.33 2.53 -6.75
N SER A 83 4.93 1.64 -7.65
CA SER A 83 4.77 2.03 -9.06
C SER A 83 3.63 1.35 -9.78
N LYS A 84 2.98 2.05 -10.71
CA LYS A 84 1.97 1.47 -11.60
C LYS A 84 0.80 0.81 -10.86
N ASN A 85 0.46 1.28 -9.66
CA ASN A 85 -0.74 0.84 -8.96
C ASN A 85 -1.94 1.71 -9.40
N LYS A 86 -3.12 1.09 -9.47
CA LYS A 86 -4.40 1.77 -9.70
C LYS A 86 -5.08 1.97 -8.34
N ILE A 87 -5.03 3.19 -7.81
CA ILE A 87 -5.49 3.53 -6.46
C ILE A 87 -6.66 4.50 -6.56
N ILE A 88 -7.88 3.97 -6.57
CA ILE A 88 -9.09 4.74 -6.91
C ILE A 88 -10.11 4.69 -5.79
N ASN A 89 -10.93 5.73 -5.69
CA ASN A 89 -12.09 5.72 -4.79
C ASN A 89 -11.71 5.52 -3.30
N ASN A 90 -10.51 5.94 -2.91
CA ASN A 90 -10.06 5.97 -1.51
C ASN A 90 -10.18 7.42 -0.99
N ARG A 91 -10.32 7.61 0.33
CA ARG A 91 -10.31 8.98 0.91
C ARG A 91 -8.95 9.65 0.69
N PHE A 92 -7.88 8.89 0.84
CA PHE A 92 -6.52 9.27 0.49
C PHE A 92 -5.94 8.20 -0.44
N GLY A 93 -5.28 8.60 -1.52
CA GLY A 93 -4.68 7.69 -2.48
C GLY A 93 -3.45 6.99 -1.90
N LEU A 94 -2.32 7.69 -1.92
CA LEU A 94 -1.09 7.28 -1.28
C LEU A 94 -0.79 8.25 -0.12
N SER A 95 -0.49 7.72 1.06
CA SER A 95 -0.16 8.52 2.23
C SER A 95 1.19 8.11 2.83
N THR A 96 2.00 9.12 3.09
CA THR A 96 3.31 9.00 3.74
C THR A 96 3.32 9.81 5.02
N ASN A 97 4.17 9.44 5.99
CA ASN A 97 4.35 10.22 7.22
C ASN A 97 5.24 11.47 6.94
N TYR A 98 5.17 12.53 7.77
CA TYR A 98 5.97 13.76 7.61
C TYR A 98 7.49 13.53 7.52
N LYS A 99 8.01 12.48 8.19
CA LYS A 99 9.43 12.07 8.07
C LYS A 99 9.80 11.38 6.74
N PHE A 100 8.88 11.30 5.78
CA PHE A 100 9.14 10.75 4.44
C PHE A 100 10.08 11.62 3.61
N LYS A 101 10.26 12.91 3.99
CA LYS A 101 11.18 13.84 3.32
C LYS A 101 12.63 13.32 3.28
N ASN A 102 13.03 12.48 4.25
CA ASN A 102 14.37 11.87 4.32
C ASN A 102 14.38 10.40 3.86
N SER A 103 13.46 10.03 2.97
CA SER A 103 13.33 8.65 2.50
C SER A 103 13.71 8.51 1.02
N THR A 104 14.43 7.45 0.71
CA THR A 104 14.85 7.04 -0.65
C THR A 104 13.75 6.27 -1.40
N ASN A 105 12.48 6.47 -1.01
CA ASN A 105 11.37 5.76 -1.63
C ASN A 105 11.09 6.33 -3.02
N ILE A 106 10.77 5.45 -3.97
CA ILE A 106 10.45 5.83 -5.34
C ILE A 106 8.96 5.60 -5.56
N ILE A 107 8.22 6.69 -5.82
CA ILE A 107 6.79 6.66 -6.15
C ILE A 107 6.64 7.16 -7.59
N LYS A 108 6.28 6.29 -8.54
CA LYS A 108 6.16 6.69 -9.96
C LYS A 108 5.09 5.96 -10.73
N GLY A 109 4.41 6.66 -11.65
CA GLY A 109 3.44 6.06 -12.57
C GLY A 109 2.23 5.42 -11.89
N ASN A 110 1.87 5.81 -10.68
CA ASN A 110 0.64 5.35 -10.02
C ASN A 110 -0.54 6.21 -10.51
N ILE A 111 -1.68 5.59 -10.78
CA ILE A 111 -2.91 6.27 -11.16
C ILE A 111 -3.75 6.47 -9.90
N MET A 112 -3.96 7.72 -9.51
CA MET A 112 -4.75 8.09 -8.33
C MET A 112 -5.96 8.90 -8.75
N ASN A 113 -7.16 8.39 -8.49
CA ASN A 113 -8.40 9.15 -8.60
C ASN A 113 -9.04 9.26 -7.22
N ILE A 114 -8.81 10.41 -6.58
CA ILE A 114 -9.38 10.78 -5.29
C ILE A 114 -10.58 11.69 -5.54
N ARG A 115 -11.75 11.34 -5.01
CA ARG A 115 -12.90 12.24 -5.00
C ARG A 115 -12.79 13.11 -3.75
N TYR A 116 -12.57 14.40 -3.94
CA TYR A 116 -12.85 15.40 -2.91
C TYR A 116 -14.38 15.49 -2.79
N LEU A 117 -14.91 15.08 -1.64
CA LEU A 117 -16.24 15.43 -1.17
C LEU A 117 -16.04 16.18 0.14
#